data_AF-A0A852ZAM1-F1
#
_entry.id   AF-A0A852ZAM1-F1
#
_cell.length_a   1.000
_cell.length_b   1.000
_cell.length_c   1.000
_cell.angle_alpha   90.00
_cell.angle_beta   90.00
_cell.angle_gamma   90.00
#
_symmetry.space_group_name_H-M   'P 1'
#
loop_
_entity.id
_entity.type
_entity.pdbx_description
1 polymer ?
#
loop_
_entity_poly.entity_id
_entity_poly.type
_entity_poly.pdbx_seq_one_letter_code
_entity_poly.pdbx_strand_id
1 'polypeptide(L)'
;MRELYTYEIASTTPEGRWTPVVIRTGWFSRDPESIARGLLESWVLDYRGRLISGQIYAFGKPERANSARLLASVRVRVFKGADVDVSTAKPIAIALLARPDVSRHRDRHLGGGPPPAQRSDPTDPTDSSRRQRVRARLRLPRARPGDQHPGDQHPGDRHLRRLAPD
;
A
#
# COMPACT_ATOMS: atom_id res chain seq x y z
N MET A 1 -24.53 2.57 -12.00
CA MET A 1 -24.50 3.91 -12.62
C MET A 1 -23.04 4.29 -12.88
N ARG A 2 -22.72 5.03 -13.96
CA ARG A 2 -21.37 5.56 -14.20
C ARG A 2 -21.32 7.02 -13.76
N GLU A 3 -20.21 7.44 -13.18
CA GLU A 3 -19.97 8.80 -12.73
C GLU A 3 -18.73 9.36 -13.45
N LEU A 4 -18.70 10.69 -13.60
CA LEU A 4 -17.63 11.41 -14.26
C LEU A 4 -16.55 11.79 -13.25
N TYR A 5 -15.30 11.45 -13.56
CA TYR A 5 -14.14 11.77 -12.75
C TYR A 5 -13.04 12.36 -13.61
N THR A 6 -12.30 13.30 -13.01
CA THR A 6 -11.03 13.80 -13.55
C THR A 6 -9.89 13.13 -12.80
N TYR A 7 -8.82 12.78 -13.51
CA TYR A 7 -7.63 12.21 -12.90
C TYR A 7 -6.36 12.85 -13.44
N GLU A 8 -5.36 12.89 -12.58
CA GLU A 8 -4.00 13.31 -12.89
C GLU A 8 -3.05 12.14 -12.62
N ILE A 9 -2.15 11.87 -13.56
CA ILE A 9 -0.97 11.03 -13.34
C ILE A 9 0.27 11.92 -13.35
N ALA A 10 1.07 11.87 -12.30
CA ALA A 10 2.31 12.62 -12.16
C ALA A 10 3.47 11.69 -11.78
N SER A 11 4.67 12.02 -12.23
CA SER A 11 5.91 11.33 -11.86
C SER A 11 6.86 12.28 -11.16
N THR A 12 7.70 11.77 -10.25
CA THR A 12 8.80 12.55 -9.69
C THR A 12 9.98 12.59 -10.64
N THR A 13 10.51 13.79 -10.84
CA THR A 13 11.82 14.02 -11.46
C THR A 13 12.96 13.52 -10.55
N PRO A 14 14.19 13.33 -11.07
CA PRO A 14 15.37 13.03 -10.24
C PRO A 14 15.60 14.05 -9.12
N GLU A 15 15.20 15.31 -9.32
CA GLU A 15 15.27 16.40 -8.35
C GLU A 15 14.14 16.37 -7.31
N GLY A 16 13.28 15.35 -7.36
CA GLY A 16 12.18 15.14 -6.40
C GLY A 16 10.95 16.02 -6.64
N ARG A 17 10.87 16.75 -7.76
CA ARG A 17 9.69 17.55 -8.12
C ARG A 17 8.66 16.70 -8.83
N TRP A 18 7.39 16.87 -8.47
CA TRP A 18 6.27 16.24 -9.17
C TRP A 18 5.98 16.97 -10.48
N THR A 19 5.95 16.22 -11.58
CA THR A 19 5.58 16.73 -12.89
C THR A 19 4.34 15.98 -13.38
N PRO A 20 3.23 16.68 -13.64
CA PRO A 20 2.05 16.07 -14.26
C PRO A 20 2.41 15.56 -15.65
N VAL A 21 2.04 14.32 -15.94
CA VAL A 21 2.25 13.68 -17.25
C VAL A 21 0.93 13.53 -18.00
N VAL A 22 -0.16 13.27 -17.27
CA VAL A 22 -1.50 13.11 -17.83
C VAL A 22 -2.51 13.83 -16.96
N ILE A 23 -3.42 14.57 -17.59
CA ILE A 23 -4.66 15.07 -16.98
C ILE A 23 -5.80 14.77 -17.95
N ARG A 24 -6.78 14.00 -17.49
CA ARG A 24 -7.90 13.53 -18.32
C ARG A 24 -9.17 13.36 -17.49
N THR A 25 -10.29 13.32 -18.18
CA THR A 25 -11.61 13.05 -17.60
C THR A 25 -12.17 11.76 -18.20
N GLY A 26 -12.86 10.96 -17.40
CA GLY A 26 -13.43 9.69 -17.83
C GLY A 26 -14.65 9.26 -17.02
N TRP A 27 -15.48 8.41 -17.63
CA TRP A 27 -16.64 7.81 -16.99
C TRP A 27 -16.26 6.48 -16.33
N PHE A 28 -16.51 6.36 -15.03
CA PHE A 28 -16.16 5.17 -14.26
C PHE A 28 -17.36 4.64 -13.48
N SER A 29 -17.42 3.32 -13.32
CA SER A 29 -18.44 2.64 -12.49
C SER A 29 -17.89 2.12 -11.17
N ARG A 30 -16.60 2.33 -10.90
CA ARG A 30 -15.89 1.84 -9.71
C ARG A 30 -15.77 2.97 -8.68
N ASP A 31 -15.46 2.61 -7.44
CA ASP A 31 -15.16 3.59 -6.41
C ASP A 31 -13.84 4.34 -6.72
N PRO A 32 -13.66 5.58 -6.21
CA PRO A 32 -12.48 6.39 -6.50
C PRO A 32 -11.13 5.75 -6.16
N GLU A 33 -11.05 4.93 -5.11
CA GLU A 33 -9.81 4.23 -4.73
C GLU A 33 -9.44 3.18 -5.77
N SER A 34 -10.42 2.36 -6.18
CA SER A 34 -10.26 1.38 -7.25
C SER A 34 -9.94 2.03 -8.61
N ILE A 35 -10.50 3.21 -8.90
CA ILE A 35 -10.15 3.99 -10.10
C ILE A 35 -8.67 4.39 -10.04
N ALA A 36 -8.24 5.01 -8.94
CA ALA A 36 -6.86 5.47 -8.78
C ALA A 36 -5.86 4.30 -8.91
N ARG A 37 -6.17 3.17 -8.26
CA ARG A 37 -5.36 1.95 -8.34
C ARG A 37 -5.26 1.42 -9.76
N GLY A 38 -6.40 1.23 -10.43
CA GLY A 38 -6.43 0.64 -11.78
C GLY A 38 -5.73 1.50 -12.82
N LEU A 39 -5.86 2.83 -12.71
CA LEU A 39 -5.13 3.77 -13.58
C LEU A 39 -3.62 3.67 -13.37
N LEU A 40 -3.16 3.55 -12.13
CA LEU A 40 -1.74 3.38 -11.83
C LEU A 40 -1.22 2.01 -12.31
N GLU A 41 -1.99 0.94 -12.13
CA GLU A 41 -1.66 -0.39 -12.63
C GLU A 41 -1.49 -0.38 -14.16
N SER A 42 -2.44 0.22 -14.89
CA SER A 42 -2.34 0.40 -16.34
C SER A 42 -1.08 1.18 -16.72
N TRP A 43 -0.85 2.32 -16.07
CA TRP A 43 0.33 3.16 -16.34
C TRP A 43 1.64 2.40 -16.15
N VAL A 44 1.76 1.61 -15.08
CA VAL A 44 2.95 0.79 -14.81
C VAL A 44 3.16 -0.29 -15.87
N LEU A 45 2.09 -0.89 -16.38
CA LEU A 45 2.15 -1.88 -17.45
C LEU A 45 2.61 -1.26 -18.77
N ASP A 46 2.13 -0.06 -19.09
CA ASP A 46 2.47 0.64 -20.32
C ASP A 46 3.92 1.17 -20.33
N TYR A 47 4.49 1.46 -19.16
CA TYR A 47 5.83 2.05 -18.99
C TYR A 47 6.93 1.07 -18.54
N ARG A 48 6.74 -0.24 -18.76
CA ARG A 48 7.72 -1.29 -18.38
C ARG A 48 9.15 -0.94 -18.81
N GLY A 49 10.08 -0.94 -17.85
CA GLY A 49 11.52 -0.75 -18.07
C GLY A 49 12.09 0.63 -17.71
N ARG A 50 11.25 1.65 -17.49
CA ARG A 50 11.70 3.01 -17.11
C ARG A 50 11.34 3.42 -15.68
N LEU A 51 10.47 2.66 -15.02
CA LEU A 51 9.99 2.99 -13.68
C LEU A 51 10.88 2.37 -12.60
N ILE A 52 11.12 3.18 -11.58
CA ILE A 52 11.81 2.79 -10.36
C ILE A 52 10.96 1.73 -9.64
N SER A 53 11.59 0.68 -9.11
CA SER A 53 10.90 -0.39 -8.38
C SER A 53 10.04 0.13 -7.23
N GLY A 54 8.90 -0.51 -6.97
CA GLY A 54 7.98 -0.12 -5.91
C GLY A 54 6.72 -0.99 -5.83
N GLN A 55 5.93 -0.76 -4.78
CA GLN A 55 4.61 -1.34 -4.59
C GLN A 55 3.52 -0.28 -4.82
N ILE A 56 2.34 -0.73 -5.22
CA ILE A 56 1.18 0.13 -5.40
C ILE A 56 0.42 0.23 -4.08
N TYR A 57 0.24 1.48 -3.61
CA TYR A 57 -0.59 1.83 -2.46
C TYR A 57 -1.73 2.72 -2.92
N ALA A 58 -2.97 2.36 -2.60
CA ALA A 58 -4.15 3.13 -2.95
C ALA A 58 -4.89 3.56 -1.68
N PHE A 59 -5.47 4.77 -1.72
CA PHE A 59 -6.17 5.36 -0.60
C PHE A 59 -7.39 6.15 -1.10
N GLY A 60 -8.60 5.76 -0.66
CA GLY A 60 -9.82 6.55 -0.83
C GLY A 60 -9.93 7.75 0.12
N LYS A 61 -8.92 7.96 0.98
CA LYS A 61 -8.74 9.17 1.80
C LYS A 61 -7.30 9.67 1.62
N PRO A 62 -7.08 10.69 0.79
CA PRO A 62 -5.73 11.12 0.42
C PRO A 62 -4.84 11.54 1.59
N GLU A 63 -5.41 11.98 2.71
CA GLU A 63 -4.67 12.34 3.92
C GLU A 63 -3.89 11.15 4.49
N ARG A 64 -4.38 9.92 4.29
CA ARG A 64 -3.70 8.70 4.74
C ARG A 64 -2.40 8.45 3.98
N ALA A 65 -2.33 8.86 2.71
CA ALA A 65 -1.13 8.70 1.91
C ALA A 65 0.04 9.54 2.48
N ASN A 66 -0.25 10.74 2.97
CA ASN A 66 0.76 11.62 3.59
C ASN A 66 1.32 11.03 4.89
N SER A 67 0.51 10.28 5.64
CA SER A 67 0.94 9.62 6.88
C SER A 67 1.63 8.27 6.64
N ALA A 68 1.55 7.70 5.44
CA ALA A 68 2.00 6.34 5.15
C ALA A 68 3.53 6.18 5.07
N ARG A 69 4.31 7.28 5.16
CA ARG A 69 5.78 7.26 5.11
C ARG A 69 6.31 6.54 3.87
N LEU A 70 5.89 7.02 2.70
CA LEU A 70 6.20 6.41 1.42
C LEU A 70 7.07 7.35 0.57
N LEU A 71 8.13 6.79 -0.03
CA LEU A 71 8.89 7.43 -1.10
C LEU A 71 8.26 7.04 -2.44
N ALA A 72 7.41 7.91 -2.97
CA ALA A 72 6.65 7.66 -4.19
C ALA A 72 7.38 8.20 -5.43
N SER A 73 7.27 7.47 -6.53
CA SER A 73 7.83 7.83 -7.84
C SER A 73 6.77 8.17 -8.87
N VAL A 74 5.57 7.60 -8.74
CA VAL A 74 4.40 7.90 -9.55
C VAL A 74 3.22 8.11 -8.62
N ARG A 75 2.36 9.07 -8.95
CA ARG A 75 1.14 9.41 -8.24
C ARG A 75 -0.02 9.48 -9.22
N VAL A 76 -1.14 8.89 -8.86
CA VAL A 76 -2.44 9.12 -9.48
C VAL A 76 -3.33 9.83 -8.48
N ARG A 77 -3.91 10.98 -8.85
CA ARG A 77 -4.95 11.68 -8.08
C ARG A 77 -6.27 11.60 -8.84
N VAL A 78 -7.36 11.34 -8.13
CA VAL A 78 -8.72 11.30 -8.69
C VAL A 78 -9.56 12.39 -8.04
N PHE A 79 -10.37 13.07 -8.86
CA PHE A 79 -11.22 14.19 -8.50
C PHE A 79 -12.64 13.94 -9.03
N LYS A 80 -13.66 14.38 -8.28
CA LYS A 80 -15.06 14.22 -8.71
C LYS A 80 -15.43 15.27 -9.76
N GLY A 81 -16.09 14.85 -10.84
CA GLY A 81 -16.59 15.75 -11.88
C GLY A 81 -15.63 16.01 -13.05
N ALA A 82 -16.07 16.87 -13.96
CA ALA A 82 -15.29 17.41 -15.07
C ALA A 82 -14.75 18.81 -14.75
N ASP A 83 -13.81 19.29 -15.59
CA ASP A 83 -13.26 20.65 -15.56
C ASP A 83 -12.68 21.07 -14.19
N VAL A 84 -12.16 20.08 -13.46
CA VAL A 84 -11.54 20.30 -12.16
C VAL A 84 -10.14 20.89 -12.35
N ASP A 85 -9.87 22.04 -11.74
CA ASP A 85 -8.51 22.54 -11.61
C ASP A 85 -7.71 21.67 -10.63
N VAL A 86 -6.92 20.73 -11.17
CA VAL A 86 -6.14 19.76 -10.40
C VAL A 86 -4.99 20.38 -9.58
N SER A 87 -4.68 21.66 -9.80
CA SER A 87 -3.65 22.38 -9.05
C SER A 87 -4.14 22.84 -7.68
N THR A 88 -5.43 23.20 -7.59
CA THR A 88 -6.06 23.73 -6.38
C THR A 88 -7.06 22.75 -5.75
N ALA A 89 -7.68 21.89 -6.54
CA ALA A 89 -8.70 20.97 -6.08
C ALA A 89 -8.14 19.91 -5.12
N LYS A 90 -9.00 19.51 -4.18
CA LYS A 90 -8.71 18.40 -3.27
C LYS A 90 -9.05 17.07 -3.95
N PRO A 91 -8.09 16.12 -4.07
CA PRO A 91 -8.41 14.80 -4.57
C PRO A 91 -9.35 14.07 -3.61
N ILE A 92 -10.15 13.15 -4.14
CA ILE A 92 -11.00 12.24 -3.36
C ILE A 92 -10.36 10.87 -3.21
N ALA A 93 -9.37 10.53 -4.05
CA ALA A 93 -8.56 9.34 -3.92
C ALA A 93 -7.17 9.56 -4.50
N ILE A 94 -6.22 8.76 -4.04
CA ILE A 94 -4.83 8.79 -4.50
C ILE A 94 -4.27 7.38 -4.57
N ALA A 95 -3.47 7.10 -5.59
CA ALA A 95 -2.64 5.90 -5.66
C ALA A 95 -1.18 6.29 -5.90
N LEU A 96 -0.26 5.54 -5.30
CA LEU A 96 1.17 5.79 -5.31
C LEU A 96 1.93 4.53 -5.72
N LEU A 97 2.90 4.66 -6.63
CA LEU A 97 3.95 3.67 -6.82
C LEU A 97 5.11 4.08 -5.91
N ALA A 98 5.30 3.35 -4.82
CA ALA A 98 6.20 3.80 -3.76
C ALA A 98 6.94 2.66 -3.05
N ARG A 99 7.93 3.05 -2.24
CA ARG A 99 8.62 2.19 -1.29
C ARG A 99 8.50 2.77 0.12
N PRO A 100 8.55 1.96 1.18
CA PRO A 100 8.61 2.47 2.55
C PRO A 100 9.84 3.36 2.76
N ASP A 101 9.66 4.51 3.40
CA ASP A 101 10.76 5.35 3.86
C ASP A 101 11.36 4.76 5.15
N VAL A 102 12.46 4.04 5.01
CA VAL A 102 13.18 3.40 6.13
C VAL A 102 14.13 4.35 6.87
N SER A 103 14.37 5.54 6.33
CA SER A 103 15.42 6.46 6.80
C SER A 103 15.18 6.99 8.22
N ARG A 104 13.91 7.12 8.63
CA ARG A 104 13.52 7.63 9.96
C ARG A 104 13.31 6.55 11.03
N HIS A 105 13.63 5.28 10.74
CA HIS A 105 13.48 4.21 11.72
C HIS A 105 14.64 4.15 12.74
N ARG A 106 15.76 4.83 12.47
CA ARG A 106 16.95 4.84 13.34
C ARG A 106 16.90 5.83 14.51
N ASP A 107 16.08 6.87 14.46
CA ASP A 107 16.11 7.94 15.48
C ASP A 107 15.37 7.61 16.79
N ARG A 108 14.75 6.43 16.92
CA ARG A 108 14.02 6.04 18.15
C ARG A 108 14.82 5.21 19.15
N HIS A 109 16.10 4.92 18.92
CA HIS A 109 16.89 4.04 19.79
C HIS A 109 18.23 4.60 20.33
N LEU A 110 18.41 5.93 20.37
CA LEU A 110 19.58 6.55 21.02
C LEU A 110 19.19 7.57 22.10
N GLY A 111 18.25 7.18 22.96
CA GLY A 111 17.90 7.87 24.21
C GLY A 111 18.26 7.02 25.43
N GLY A 112 19.39 6.30 25.38
CA GLY A 112 19.97 5.63 26.54
C GLY A 112 20.72 6.63 27.40
N GLY A 113 19.98 7.43 28.18
CA GLY A 113 20.57 8.24 29.26
C GLY A 113 20.85 7.36 30.49
N PRO A 114 21.95 7.60 31.24
CA PRO A 114 22.32 6.80 32.39
C PRO A 114 21.30 6.94 33.55
N PRO A 115 21.13 5.92 34.40
CA PRO A 115 20.22 5.99 35.54
C PRO A 115 20.80 6.92 36.62
N PRO A 116 19.99 7.75 37.31
CA PRO A 116 20.42 8.36 38.56
C PRO A 116 20.44 7.30 39.66
N ALA A 117 21.60 7.12 40.26
CA ALA A 117 21.79 6.28 41.43
C ALA A 117 21.53 7.07 42.73
N GLN A 118 20.91 6.36 43.69
CA GLN A 118 20.87 6.54 45.14
C GLN A 118 19.89 7.55 45.78
N ARG A 119 18.92 7.01 46.54
CA ARG A 119 19.02 6.88 48.01
C ARG A 119 17.90 6.02 48.62
N SER A 120 18.29 5.17 49.57
CA SER A 120 17.50 4.42 50.58
C SER A 120 16.58 5.36 51.39
N ASP A 121 15.42 4.99 51.91
CA ASP A 121 15.13 3.89 52.86
C ASP A 121 13.60 3.62 52.98
N PRO A 122 13.15 2.55 53.69
CA PRO A 122 11.82 1.95 53.58
C PRO A 122 10.80 2.50 54.59
N THR A 123 9.56 2.66 54.13
CA THR A 123 8.37 2.64 54.98
C THR A 123 7.22 1.94 54.26
N ASP A 124 6.88 0.76 54.76
CA ASP A 124 5.53 0.17 54.64
C ASP A 124 4.53 1.13 55.33
N PRO A 125 3.26 1.23 54.87
CA PRO A 125 2.33 0.14 55.10
C PRO A 125 1.37 -0.15 53.92
N THR A 126 1.06 -1.44 53.76
CA THR A 126 -0.28 -2.01 53.57
C THR A 126 -1.28 -1.17 52.76
N ASP A 127 -1.63 -1.59 51.53
CA ASP A 127 -3.02 -1.97 51.23
C ASP A 127 -3.22 -2.65 49.85
N SER A 128 -4.11 -3.63 49.88
CA SER A 128 -5.08 -4.04 48.87
C SER A 128 -4.66 -4.40 47.42
N SER A 129 -4.72 -5.72 47.17
CA SER A 129 -5.55 -6.30 46.11
C SER A 129 -5.47 -5.66 44.71
N ARG A 130 -4.45 -6.03 43.93
CA ARG A 130 -4.51 -5.82 42.47
C ARG A 130 -4.03 -7.03 41.66
N ARG A 131 -4.99 -7.96 41.51
CA ARG A 131 -5.27 -8.70 40.28
C ARG A 131 -4.12 -9.52 39.68
N GLN A 132 -4.15 -10.80 40.02
CA GLN A 132 -4.06 -11.90 39.06
C GLN A 132 -4.55 -11.49 37.66
N ARG A 133 -3.63 -11.42 36.69
CA ARG A 133 -3.95 -11.72 35.29
C ARG A 133 -2.83 -12.56 34.67
N VAL A 134 -3.12 -13.85 34.73
CA VAL A 134 -2.59 -14.96 33.94
C VAL A 134 -2.13 -14.51 32.55
N ARG A 135 -0.84 -14.70 32.27
CA ARG A 135 -0.29 -14.72 30.91
C ARG A 135 -0.88 -15.92 30.16
N ALA A 136 -1.99 -15.72 29.47
CA ALA A 136 -2.44 -16.66 28.45
C ALA A 136 -1.50 -16.58 27.25
N ARG A 137 -0.47 -17.43 27.24
CA ARG A 137 0.30 -17.75 26.04
C ARG A 137 -0.62 -18.52 25.10
N LEU A 138 -1.27 -17.82 24.17
CA LEU A 138 -1.91 -18.40 23.00
C LEU A 138 -0.83 -19.10 22.15
N ARG A 139 -0.61 -20.39 22.43
CA ARG A 139 0.09 -21.31 21.52
C ARG A 139 -0.88 -21.62 20.38
N LEU A 140 -0.58 -21.09 19.20
CA LEU A 140 -1.20 -21.52 17.95
C LEU A 140 -0.89 -23.02 17.72
N PRO A 141 -1.89 -23.86 17.40
CA PRO A 141 -1.64 -25.23 17.00
C PRO A 141 -0.92 -25.27 15.65
N ARG A 142 0.18 -25.99 15.64
CA ARG A 142 1.02 -26.32 14.49
C ARG A 142 0.20 -27.24 13.57
N ALA A 143 -0.24 -26.74 12.42
CA ALA A 143 -0.84 -27.57 11.38
C ALA A 143 0.22 -28.59 10.89
N ARG A 144 -0.11 -29.88 10.99
CA ARG A 144 0.68 -30.98 10.40
C ARG A 144 0.46 -30.97 8.88
N PRO A 145 1.52 -31.14 8.06
CA PRO A 145 1.35 -31.54 6.68
C PRO A 145 1.15 -33.06 6.65
N GLY A 146 -0.08 -33.48 6.46
CA GLY A 146 -0.42 -34.83 6.01
C GLY A 146 -1.35 -34.66 4.84
N ASP A 147 -0.84 -34.86 3.63
CA ASP A 147 -1.49 -35.63 2.58
C ASP A 147 -0.55 -35.70 1.37
N GLN A 148 0.10 -36.86 1.26
CA GLN A 148 0.75 -37.31 0.03
C GLN A 148 -0.34 -37.91 -0.88
N HIS A 149 -0.36 -37.45 -2.13
CA HIS A 149 -0.65 -38.12 -3.42
C HIS A 149 -1.10 -39.62 -3.41
N PRO A 150 -1.87 -40.13 -4.41
CA PRO A 150 -1.62 -39.89 -5.84
C PRO A 150 -2.86 -39.85 -6.77
N GLY A 151 -2.78 -39.03 -7.82
CA GLY A 151 -3.70 -39.03 -8.95
C GLY A 151 -2.88 -39.20 -10.22
N ASP A 152 -2.68 -40.47 -10.57
CA ASP A 152 -1.99 -40.94 -11.75
C ASP A 152 -2.94 -40.96 -12.97
N GLN A 153 -2.40 -40.85 -14.18
CA GLN A 153 -3.01 -41.16 -15.51
C GLN A 153 -3.91 -40.06 -16.14
N HIS A 154 -3.80 -39.63 -17.40
CA HIS A 154 -2.99 -39.97 -18.58
C HIS A 154 -3.08 -38.76 -19.57
N PRO A 155 -2.21 -38.66 -20.60
CA PRO A 155 -2.15 -37.55 -21.55
C PRO A 155 -3.11 -37.77 -22.73
N GLY A 156 -3.78 -36.70 -23.16
CA GLY A 156 -4.71 -36.71 -24.29
C GLY A 156 -4.34 -35.65 -25.31
N ASP A 157 -3.55 -36.06 -26.29
CA ASP A 157 -3.38 -35.40 -27.58
C ASP A 157 -4.73 -34.92 -28.13
N ARG A 158 -4.82 -33.62 -28.45
CA ARG A 158 -5.85 -33.12 -29.36
C ARG A 158 -5.23 -32.18 -30.39
N HIS A 159 -4.86 -32.81 -31.50
CA HIS A 159 -4.71 -32.26 -32.84
C HIS A 159 -5.37 -30.89 -33.07
N LEU A 160 -4.56 -29.87 -33.33
CA LEU A 160 -4.97 -28.68 -34.09
C LEU A 160 -4.54 -28.89 -35.55
N ARG A 161 -5.44 -29.43 -36.36
CA ARG A 161 -5.36 -29.34 -37.82
C ARG A 161 -6.27 -28.20 -38.28
N ARG A 162 -5.65 -27.30 -39.06
CA ARG A 162 -6.19 -26.44 -40.14
C ARG A 162 -7.40 -25.56 -39.84
N LEU A 163 -7.25 -24.27 -40.13
CA LEU A 163 -7.82 -23.65 -41.34
C LEU A 163 -7.16 -22.27 -41.54
N ALA A 164 -6.53 -22.08 -42.70
CA ALA A 164 -6.18 -20.77 -43.23
C ALA A 164 -7.05 -20.53 -44.46
N PRO A 165 -7.50 -19.29 -44.67
CA PRO A 165 -7.77 -18.78 -46.02
C PRO A 165 -6.99 -17.47 -46.25
N ASP A 166 -6.11 -17.48 -47.24
CA ASP A 166 -6.19 -16.66 -48.47
C ASP A 166 -4.88 -16.80 -49.28
#